data_AF-A0AAQ3T0I4-F1
#
_entry.id   AF-A0AAQ3T0I4-F1
#
_cell.length_a   1.000
_cell.length_b   1.000
_cell.length_c   1.000
_cell.angle_alpha   90.00
_cell.angle_beta   90.00
_cell.angle_gamma   90.00
#
_symmetry.space_group_name_H-M   'P 1'
#
loop_
_entity.id
_entity.type
_entity.pdbx_description
1 polymer ?
#
loop_
_entity_poly.entity_id
_entity_poly.type
_entity_poly.pdbx_seq_one_letter_code
_entity_poly.pdbx_strand_id
1 'polypeptide(L)'
;MVSRRQIVAARSVPQTSDIDLDGLIDCIFLRLDENMSKTSYITSSAILSTLNGWVYMINMRMIGHFQGDQMVYHSFDSAVDDPHNYYPPEFLNTLTPNGLPQHILKLKIGCPIILLRNIDPANGLYNGT
;
A
#
# COMPACT_ATOMS: atom_id res chain seq x y z
N MET A 1 1.91 -8.81 -1.51
CA MET A 1 0.49 -8.40 -1.41
C MET A 1 0.29 -7.68 -0.08
N VAL A 2 -0.44 -6.55 -0.06
CA VAL A 2 -0.40 -5.48 0.96
C VAL A 2 -1.79 -5.09 1.51
N SER A 3 -1.98 -4.92 2.82
CA SER A 3 -3.27 -4.55 3.44
C SER A 3 -3.11 -3.97 4.86
N ARG A 4 -3.72 -2.81 5.08
CA ARG A 4 -4.15 -2.25 6.39
C ARG A 4 -3.12 -1.82 7.44
N ARG A 5 -1.81 -2.03 7.25
CA ARG A 5 -0.77 -1.17 7.83
C ARG A 5 0.40 -1.05 6.87
N GLN A 6 0.50 0.05 6.12
CA GLN A 6 1.72 0.46 5.43
C GLN A 6 1.81 1.99 5.38
N ILE A 7 3.01 2.48 5.69
CA ILE A 7 3.47 3.87 5.68
C ILE A 7 3.05 4.75 6.88
N VAL A 8 3.84 5.81 7.07
CA VAL A 8 4.44 6.25 8.33
C VAL A 8 4.60 7.82 8.38
N ALA A 9 3.54 8.60 8.72
CA ALA A 9 3.43 10.06 9.05
C ALA A 9 2.17 10.51 9.89
N ALA A 10 2.31 11.02 11.13
CA ALA A 10 1.20 11.15 12.11
C ALA A 10 0.55 12.53 12.32
N ARG A 11 -0.73 12.68 11.95
CA ARG A 11 -1.76 13.50 12.65
C ARG A 11 -3.18 13.14 12.16
N SER A 12 -4.21 13.46 12.94
CA SER A 12 -5.61 13.23 12.55
C SER A 12 -6.03 14.14 11.39
N VAL A 13 -6.42 13.54 10.26
CA VAL A 13 -6.91 14.27 9.08
C VAL A 13 -8.40 14.63 9.28
N PRO A 14 -8.79 15.92 9.23
CA PRO A 14 -10.20 16.32 9.26
C PRO A 14 -10.89 15.92 7.96
N GLN A 15 -12.13 15.42 8.03
CA GLN A 15 -12.88 14.99 6.84
C GLN A 15 -13.45 16.20 6.08
N THR A 16 -12.77 16.67 5.04
CA THR A 16 -13.30 17.60 4.05
C THR A 16 -13.03 17.10 2.63
N SER A 17 -13.79 17.61 1.65
CA SER A 17 -13.71 17.19 0.24
C SER A 17 -12.45 17.64 -0.50
N ASP A 18 -11.80 18.69 0.00
CA ASP A 18 -10.72 19.42 -0.68
C ASP A 18 -9.46 19.45 0.19
N ILE A 19 -8.97 18.28 0.57
CA ILE A 19 -7.69 18.15 1.28
C ILE A 19 -6.59 18.07 0.22
N ASP A 20 -5.74 19.08 0.19
CA ASP A 20 -4.47 19.04 -0.54
C ASP A 20 -3.60 17.91 0.04
N LEU A 21 -3.64 16.77 -0.63
CA LEU A 21 -2.95 15.54 -0.22
C LEU A 21 -1.44 15.66 -0.42
N ASP A 22 -1.00 16.50 -1.36
CA ASP A 22 0.41 16.86 -1.55
C ASP A 22 0.89 17.76 -0.40
N GLY A 23 0.18 18.85 -0.11
CA GLY A 23 0.45 19.71 1.03
C GLY A 23 0.46 18.96 2.36
N LEU A 24 -0.43 17.98 2.55
CA LEU A 24 -0.40 17.08 3.72
C LEU A 24 0.87 16.22 3.79
N ILE A 25 1.29 15.61 2.66
CA ILE A 25 2.50 14.80 2.59
C ILE A 25 3.73 15.65 2.87
N ASP A 26 3.88 16.80 2.21
CA ASP A 26 5.02 17.71 2.36
C ASP A 26 5.13 18.29 3.78
N CYS A 27 4.00 18.54 4.44
CA CYS A 27 3.98 19.02 5.83
C CYS A 27 4.51 17.99 6.85
N ILE A 28 4.37 16.68 6.59
CA ILE A 28 4.83 15.63 7.52
C ILE A 28 6.16 15.02 7.07
N PHE A 29 6.43 14.99 5.76
CA PHE A 29 7.68 14.54 5.15
C PHE A 29 8.44 15.70 4.51
N LEU A 30 8.98 16.57 5.37
CA LEU A 30 9.82 17.69 4.97
C LEU A 30 10.98 17.26 4.06
N ARG A 31 11.01 17.79 2.82
CA ARG A 31 12.02 17.48 1.78
C ARG A 31 12.03 15.98 1.44
N LEU A 32 10.85 15.41 1.21
CA LEU A 32 10.62 14.01 0.87
C LEU A 32 11.61 13.49 -0.19
N ASP A 33 11.70 14.14 -1.35
CA ASP A 33 12.53 13.69 -2.49
C ASP A 33 14.03 13.57 -2.16
N GLU A 34 14.56 14.40 -1.24
CA GLU A 34 15.95 14.36 -0.79
C GLU A 34 16.23 13.25 0.24
N ASN A 35 15.17 12.68 0.81
CA ASN A 35 15.23 11.76 1.95
C ASN A 35 14.59 10.38 1.67
N MET A 36 13.87 10.20 0.55
CA MET A 36 13.24 8.92 0.19
C MET A 36 14.21 7.73 0.07
N SER A 37 15.48 7.99 -0.24
CA SER A 37 16.52 6.95 -0.28
C SER A 37 17.03 6.54 1.12
N LYS A 38 16.67 7.27 2.18
CA LYS A 38 17.15 7.03 3.55
C LYS A 38 16.11 6.23 4.33
N THR A 39 16.37 4.93 4.51
CA THR A 39 15.48 4.01 5.24
C THR A 39 15.06 4.56 6.61
N SER A 40 16.00 5.14 7.37
CA SER A 40 15.73 5.70 8.71
C SER A 40 14.75 6.88 8.72
N TYR A 41 14.64 7.63 7.62
CA TYR A 41 13.71 8.74 7.46
C TYR A 41 12.33 8.23 7.07
N ILE A 42 12.25 7.38 6.04
CA ILE A 42 10.96 6.85 5.57
C ILE A 42 10.26 5.98 6.63
N THR A 43 10.98 5.46 7.64
CA THR A 43 10.40 4.72 8.77
C THR A 43 10.10 5.57 10.02
N SER A 44 10.37 6.88 10.04
CA SER A 44 10.36 7.67 11.29
C SER A 44 9.02 8.29 11.74
N SER A 45 8.02 8.40 10.88
CA SER A 45 6.74 9.10 11.19
C SER A 45 5.53 8.09 11.19
N ALA A 46 4.26 8.37 11.63
CA ALA A 46 3.07 7.43 11.77
C ALA A 46 1.75 7.55 10.92
N ILE A 47 1.52 6.98 9.71
CA ILE A 47 0.30 7.29 8.88
C ILE A 47 -0.87 6.46 9.35
N LEU A 48 -1.94 7.16 9.73
CA LEU A 48 -3.14 6.54 10.25
C LEU A 48 -4.37 7.29 9.72
N SER A 49 -5.09 6.64 8.80
CA SER A 49 -6.45 7.01 8.42
C SER A 49 -7.40 5.86 8.78
N THR A 50 -8.61 6.20 9.19
CA THR A 50 -9.68 5.23 9.47
C THR A 50 -10.29 4.63 8.21
N LEU A 51 -10.03 5.23 7.04
CA LEU A 51 -10.64 4.86 5.76
C LEU A 51 -9.59 4.28 4.80
N ASN A 52 -9.80 3.02 4.38
CA ASN A 52 -8.89 2.31 3.47
C ASN A 52 -8.67 3.04 2.13
N GLY A 53 -9.67 3.78 1.62
CA GLY A 53 -9.55 4.56 0.40
C GLY A 53 -8.51 5.69 0.51
N TRP A 54 -8.49 6.40 1.65
CA TRP A 54 -7.48 7.41 1.94
C TRP A 54 -6.09 6.80 2.12
N VAL A 55 -5.98 5.67 2.83
CA VAL A 55 -4.71 4.92 2.95
C VAL A 55 -4.18 4.53 1.57
N TYR A 56 -5.06 4.07 0.66
CA TYR A 56 -4.68 3.73 -0.71
C TYR A 56 -4.19 4.95 -1.50
N MET A 57 -4.93 6.07 -1.48
CA MET A 57 -4.53 7.31 -2.18
C MET A 57 -3.18 7.83 -1.70
N ILE A 58 -2.97 7.88 -0.38
CA ILE A 58 -1.73 8.32 0.24
C ILE A 58 -0.57 7.38 -0.14
N ASN A 59 -0.76 6.06 -0.06
CA ASN A 59 0.28 5.10 -0.42
C ASN A 59 0.63 5.16 -1.91
N MET A 60 -0.35 5.34 -2.80
CA MET A 60 -0.10 5.55 -4.23
C MET A 60 0.68 6.84 -4.50
N ARG A 61 0.38 7.92 -3.76
CA ARG A 61 1.12 9.18 -3.89
C ARG A 61 2.55 9.06 -3.40
N MET A 62 2.75 8.50 -2.21
CA MET A 62 4.08 8.22 -1.63
C MET A 62 4.94 7.33 -2.54
N ILE A 63 4.36 6.29 -3.15
CA ILE A 63 5.07 5.43 -4.13
C ILE A 63 5.50 6.21 -5.37
N GLY A 64 4.79 7.28 -5.74
CA GLY A 64 5.18 8.20 -6.82
C GLY A 64 6.59 8.76 -6.64
N HIS A 65 6.94 9.19 -5.42
CA HIS A 65 8.21 9.85 -5.08
C HIS A 65 9.43 8.93 -4.95
N PHE A 66 9.25 7.60 -4.86
CA PHE A 66 10.40 6.69 -4.91
C PHE A 66 11.03 6.69 -6.31
N GLN A 67 12.36 6.62 -6.36
CA GLN A 67 13.11 6.56 -7.62
C GLN A 67 12.99 5.17 -8.27
N GLY A 68 13.24 5.10 -9.58
CA GLY A 68 13.18 3.87 -10.37
C GLY A 68 11.78 3.51 -10.87
N ASP A 69 11.74 2.42 -11.65
CA ASP A 69 10.56 1.99 -12.38
C ASP A 69 9.49 1.38 -11.46
N GLN A 70 8.23 1.66 -11.79
CA GLN A 70 7.08 1.11 -11.07
C GLN A 70 6.80 -0.31 -11.55
N MET A 71 7.02 -1.29 -10.67
CA MET A 71 6.58 -2.66 -10.88
C MET A 71 5.09 -2.78 -10.57
N VAL A 72 4.35 -3.45 -11.45
CA VAL A 72 2.91 -3.69 -11.30
C VAL A 72 2.66 -5.19 -11.21
N TYR A 73 2.03 -5.60 -10.12
CA TYR A 73 1.65 -6.98 -9.85
C TYR A 73 0.13 -7.09 -9.86
N HIS A 74 -0.39 -7.97 -10.71
CA HIS A 74 -1.81 -8.31 -10.75
C HIS A 74 -2.09 -9.49 -9.82
N SER A 75 -3.29 -9.57 -9.24
CA SER A 75 -3.75 -10.77 -8.54
C SER A 75 -4.06 -11.88 -9.53
N PHE A 76 -4.32 -13.08 -8.99
CA PHE A 76 -4.86 -14.19 -9.77
C PHE A 76 -6.11 -13.78 -10.55
N ASP A 77 -6.16 -14.25 -11.79
CA ASP A 77 -7.18 -14.10 -12.83
C ASP A 77 -8.04 -15.36 -13.00
N SER A 78 -7.74 -16.42 -12.25
CA SER A 78 -8.45 -17.71 -12.26
C SER A 78 -8.84 -18.16 -10.85
N ALA A 79 -10.02 -18.75 -10.70
CA ALA A 79 -10.41 -19.48 -9.49
C ALA A 79 -9.81 -20.91 -9.50
N VAL A 80 -9.42 -21.40 -8.31
CA VAL A 80 -9.06 -22.81 -8.12
C VAL A 80 -10.35 -23.64 -8.10
N ASP A 81 -10.33 -24.83 -8.71
CA ASP A 81 -11.46 -25.75 -8.82
C ASP A 81 -12.71 -25.17 -9.53
N ASP A 82 -12.51 -24.30 -10.53
CA ASP A 82 -13.57 -23.81 -11.43
C ASP A 82 -13.47 -24.39 -12.87
N PRO A 83 -13.81 -25.68 -13.07
CA PRO A 83 -13.72 -26.34 -14.38
C PRO A 83 -14.74 -25.84 -15.41
N HIS A 84 -15.69 -24.98 -15.02
CA HIS A 84 -16.73 -24.42 -15.89
C HIS A 84 -16.56 -22.91 -16.12
N ASN A 85 -15.52 -22.29 -15.58
CA ASN A 85 -15.24 -20.85 -15.68
C ASN A 85 -16.42 -19.97 -15.23
N TYR A 86 -17.05 -20.32 -14.10
CA TYR A 86 -18.10 -19.53 -13.46
C TYR A 86 -17.60 -18.19 -12.92
N TYR A 87 -16.29 -18.06 -12.67
CA TYR A 87 -15.65 -16.85 -12.14
C TYR A 87 -14.75 -16.20 -13.21
N PRO A 88 -15.32 -15.41 -14.15
CA PRO A 88 -14.53 -14.76 -15.18
C PRO A 88 -13.53 -13.75 -14.58
N PRO A 89 -12.38 -13.50 -15.23
CA PRO A 89 -11.35 -12.59 -14.72
C PRO A 89 -11.88 -11.21 -14.35
N GLU A 90 -12.82 -10.66 -15.13
CA GLU A 90 -13.44 -9.36 -14.85
C GLU A 90 -14.13 -9.35 -13.48
N PHE A 91 -14.83 -10.44 -13.11
CA PHE A 91 -15.45 -10.59 -11.79
C PHE A 91 -14.39 -10.73 -10.70
N LEU A 92 -13.39 -11.60 -10.89
CA LEU A 92 -12.29 -11.79 -9.94
C LEU A 92 -11.52 -10.48 -9.68
N ASN A 93 -11.33 -9.64 -10.69
CA ASN A 93 -10.68 -8.35 -10.59
C ASN A 93 -11.49 -7.31 -9.80
N THR A 94 -12.81 -7.50 -9.64
CA THR A 94 -13.64 -6.67 -8.74
C THR A 94 -13.58 -7.10 -7.27
N LEU A 95 -13.05 -8.30 -6.98
CA LEU A 95 -13.01 -8.80 -5.61
C LEU A 95 -12.01 -8.00 -4.77
N THR A 96 -12.52 -7.26 -3.79
CA THR A 96 -11.73 -6.58 -2.76
C THR A 96 -11.96 -7.21 -1.37
N PRO A 97 -11.57 -8.47 -1.15
CA PRO A 97 -11.77 -9.14 0.14
C PRO A 97 -11.03 -8.43 1.28
N ASN A 98 -11.66 -8.37 2.45
CA ASN A 98 -11.07 -7.76 3.64
C ASN A 98 -9.75 -8.44 4.01
N GLY A 99 -8.66 -7.65 4.10
CA GLY A 99 -7.33 -8.15 4.48
C GLY A 99 -6.38 -8.47 3.33
N LEU A 100 -6.78 -8.26 2.07
CA LEU A 100 -5.90 -8.33 0.89
C LEU A 100 -5.72 -6.95 0.23
N PRO A 101 -4.71 -6.76 -0.63
CA PRO A 101 -4.64 -5.59 -1.52
C PRO A 101 -5.76 -5.64 -2.56
N GLN A 102 -5.96 -4.52 -3.24
CA GLN A 102 -6.68 -4.50 -4.51
C GLN A 102 -5.99 -5.43 -5.55
N HIS A 103 -6.74 -5.81 -6.59
CA HIS A 103 -6.24 -6.61 -7.71
C HIS A 103 -4.90 -6.12 -8.28
N ILE A 104 -4.65 -4.81 -8.27
CA ILE A 104 -3.39 -4.20 -8.72
C ILE A 104 -2.56 -3.73 -7.52
N LEU A 105 -1.36 -4.30 -7.38
CA LEU A 105 -0.33 -3.84 -6.45
C LEU A 105 0.81 -3.17 -7.21
N LYS A 106 1.01 -1.88 -6.97
CA LYS A 106 2.12 -1.09 -7.52
C LYS A 106 3.22 -0.96 -6.46
N LEU A 107 4.49 -1.14 -6.85
CA LEU A 107 5.66 -1.02 -5.98
C LEU A 107 6.82 -0.35 -6.74
N LYS A 108 7.79 0.20 -6.01
CA LYS A 108 9.08 0.68 -6.53
C LYS A 108 10.23 0.19 -5.64
N ILE A 109 11.45 0.19 -6.17
CA ILE A 109 12.62 -0.17 -5.37
C ILE A 109 12.79 0.83 -4.22
N GLY A 110 13.05 0.32 -3.01
CA GLY A 110 13.21 1.12 -1.79
C GLY A 110 11.91 1.52 -1.08
N CYS A 111 10.72 1.28 -1.66
CA CYS A 111 9.48 1.56 -0.92
C CYS A 111 9.29 0.57 0.24
N PRO A 112 8.90 1.03 1.44
CA PRO A 112 8.71 0.15 2.58
C PRO A 112 7.46 -0.70 2.40
N ILE A 113 7.55 -1.98 2.75
CA ILE A 113 6.44 -2.93 2.75
C ILE A 113 6.29 -3.58 4.11
N ILE A 114 5.09 -4.08 4.38
CA ILE A 114 4.65 -4.83 5.56
C ILE A 114 3.82 -6.02 5.10
N LEU A 115 4.08 -7.19 5.69
CA LEU A 115 3.42 -8.48 5.44
C LEU A 115 2.05 -8.57 6.12
N LEU A 116 1.15 -9.40 5.57
CA LEU A 116 -0.27 -9.48 5.98
C LEU A 116 -0.70 -10.82 6.55
N ARG A 117 0.10 -11.82 6.21
CA ARG A 117 -0.08 -13.22 6.52
C ARG A 117 1.31 -13.72 6.83
N ASN A 118 1.39 -14.66 7.75
CA ASN A 118 2.67 -15.27 8.06
C ASN A 118 3.13 -16.03 6.81
N ILE A 119 4.31 -15.70 6.30
CA ILE A 119 4.92 -16.37 5.15
C ILE A 119 5.89 -17.43 5.68
N ASP A 120 6.71 -17.03 6.66
CA ASP A 120 7.68 -17.91 7.30
C ASP A 120 7.84 -17.50 8.77
N PRO A 121 7.00 -18.05 9.67
CA PRO A 121 7.12 -17.86 11.12
C PRO A 121 8.51 -18.18 11.67
N ALA A 122 9.18 -19.23 11.15
CA ALA A 122 10.45 -19.70 11.68
C ALA A 122 11.57 -18.68 11.46
N ASN A 123 11.52 -17.95 10.33
CA ASN A 123 12.46 -16.88 9.99
C ASN A 123 11.94 -15.47 10.31
N GLY A 124 10.89 -15.33 11.14
CA GLY A 124 10.41 -14.02 11.60
C GLY A 124 9.48 -13.27 10.63
N LEU A 125 9.04 -13.89 9.54
CA LEU A 125 8.19 -13.26 8.52
C LEU A 125 6.70 -13.43 8.87
N TYR A 126 6.26 -12.65 9.85
CA TYR A 126 4.89 -12.62 10.37
C TYR A 126 4.06 -11.48 9.76
N ASN A 127 2.73 -11.53 9.96
CA ASN A 127 1.86 -10.39 9.70
C ASN A 127 2.29 -9.18 10.55
N GLY A 128 2.51 -8.02 9.92
CA GLY A 128 2.97 -6.79 10.57
C GLY A 128 4.47 -6.54 10.55
N THR A 129 5.28 -7.48 10.04
CA THR A 129 6.70 -7.29 9.69
C THR A 129 6.84 -6.52 8.39
#